data_AF-A0A8T6RY67-F1
#
_entry.id   AF-A0A8T6RY67-F1
#
_cell.length_a   1.000
_cell.length_b   1.000
_cell.length_c   1.000
_cell.angle_alpha   90.00
_cell.angle_beta   90.00
_cell.angle_gamma   90.00
#
_symmetry.space_group_name_H-M   'P 1'
#
loop_
_entity.id
_entity.type
_entity.pdbx_description
1 polymer ?
#
loop_
_entity_poly.entity_id
_entity_poly.type
_entity_poly.pdbx_seq_one_letter_code
_entity_poly.pdbx_strand_id
1 'polypeptide(L)' 'VFPVLSEEAFNVIRDYYINIRKQGEGEEASVPLTARQLEAFIRLAEASARVRLSEFVSKEDADRAIRISDYFLKKI' A
#
# COMPACT_ATOMS: atom_id res chain seq x y z
N VAL A 1 12.40 -16.48 -1.11
CA VAL A 1 12.57 -15.14 -0.52
C VAL A 1 11.31 -14.77 0.25
N PHE A 2 11.45 -14.40 1.53
CA PHE A 2 10.35 -13.93 2.38
C PHE A 2 10.71 -12.50 2.81
N PRO A 3 10.42 -11.51 1.96
CA PRO A 3 10.93 -10.17 2.16
C PRO A 3 10.33 -9.52 3.40
N VAL A 4 11.16 -8.78 4.13
CA VAL A 4 10.75 -7.97 5.28
C VAL A 4 10.70 -6.49 4.90
N LEU A 5 9.80 -5.73 5.54
CA LEU A 5 9.68 -4.29 5.30
C LEU A 5 10.95 -3.56 5.75
N SER A 6 11.51 -2.72 4.88
CA SER A 6 12.45 -1.70 5.31
C SER A 6 11.73 -0.59 6.08
N GLU A 7 12.46 0.16 6.91
CA GLU A 7 11.88 1.34 7.58
C GLU A 7 11.32 2.35 6.59
N GLU A 8 12.00 2.55 5.47
CA GLU A 8 11.57 3.48 4.41
C GLU A 8 10.24 3.04 3.82
N ALA A 9 10.11 1.75 3.48
CA ALA A 9 8.86 1.19 2.98
C ALA A 9 7.76 1.32 4.04
N PHE A 10 8.04 0.97 5.31
CA PHE A 10 7.08 1.11 6.40
C PHE A 10 6.53 2.54 6.53
N ASN A 11 7.41 3.54 6.50
CA ASN A 11 7.01 4.94 6.61
C ASN A 11 6.10 5.36 5.44
N VAL A 12 6.45 4.97 4.20
CA VAL A 12 5.61 5.25 3.03
C VAL A 12 4.21 4.63 3.15
N ILE A 13 4.13 3.37 3.58
CA ILE A 13 2.85 2.66 3.74
C ILE A 13 1.99 3.31 4.81
N ARG A 14 2.60 3.66 5.95
CA ARG A 14 1.91 4.34 7.06
C ARG A 14 1.35 5.68 6.62
N ASP A 15 2.18 6.50 5.98
CA ASP A 15 1.80 7.86 5.61
C ASP A 15 0.70 7.84 4.53
N TYR A 16 0.80 6.91 3.58
CA TYR A 16 -0.28 6.64 2.63
C TYR A 16 -1.57 6.24 3.35
N TYR A 17 -1.54 5.23 4.23
CA TYR A 17 -2.72 4.77 4.97
C TYR A 17 -3.43 5.88 5.76
N ILE A 18 -2.67 6.76 6.44
CA ILE A 18 -3.24 7.90 7.16
C ILE A 18 -3.92 8.88 6.18
N ASN A 19 -3.33 9.11 5.01
CA ASN A 19 -3.87 10.02 4.01
C ASN A 19 -5.20 9.50 3.42
N ILE A 20 -5.22 8.25 2.92
CA ILE A 20 -6.45 7.66 2.36
C ILE A 20 -7.54 7.48 3.41
N ARG A 21 -7.19 7.22 4.68
CA ARG A 21 -8.19 7.17 5.75
C ARG A 21 -8.90 8.51 5.96
N LYS A 22 -8.15 9.62 5.94
CA LYS A 22 -8.74 10.97 6.00
C LYS A 22 -9.64 11.28 4.80
N GLN A 23 -9.29 10.78 3.62
CA GLN A 23 -10.13 10.94 2.41
C GLN A 23 -11.45 10.16 2.51
N GLY A 24 -11.47 9.05 3.26
CA GLY A 24 -12.66 8.24 3.50
C GLY A 24 -13.62 8.76 4.58
N GLU A 25 -13.31 9.89 5.24
CA GLU A 25 -14.13 10.46 6.33
C GLU A 25 -15.16 11.51 5.84
N GLY A 26 -15.36 11.67 4.54
CA GLY A 26 -16.35 12.60 3.94
C GLY A 26 -17.72 11.97 3.63
N GLU A 27 -18.78 12.78 3.59
CA GLU A 27 -20.16 12.35 3.28
C GLU A 27 -20.31 11.68 1.89
N GLU A 28 -19.34 11.88 0.98
CA GLU A 28 -19.28 11.26 -0.35
C GLU A 28 -18.40 9.99 -0.43
N ALA A 29 -17.86 9.49 0.70
CA ALA A 29 -16.98 8.34 0.70
C ALA A 29 -17.73 7.04 0.37
N SER A 30 -17.74 6.67 -0.92
CA SER A 30 -18.46 5.50 -1.45
C SER A 30 -17.94 4.15 -0.93
N VAL A 31 -16.67 4.09 -0.49
CA VAL A 31 -16.04 2.85 0.02
C VAL A 31 -15.25 3.13 1.31
N PRO A 32 -15.64 2.55 2.45
CA PRO A 32 -14.89 2.73 3.70
C PRO A 32 -13.52 2.07 3.59
N LEU A 33 -12.48 2.83 3.94
CA LEU A 33 -11.12 2.31 3.96
C LEU A 33 -10.89 1.46 5.22
N THR A 34 -10.74 0.14 5.08
CA THR A 34 -10.61 -0.81 6.19
C THR A 34 -9.18 -1.34 6.34
N ALA A 35 -8.87 -1.91 7.52
CA ALA A 35 -7.59 -2.59 7.77
C ALA A 35 -7.28 -3.70 6.74
N ARG A 36 -8.30 -4.30 6.11
CA ARG A 36 -8.12 -5.29 5.04
C ARG A 36 -7.45 -4.71 3.79
N GLN A 37 -7.76 -3.47 3.43
CA GLN A 37 -7.11 -2.81 2.29
C GLN A 37 -5.64 -2.50 2.58
N LEU A 38 -5.31 -2.17 3.83
CA LEU A 38 -3.91 -2.05 4.26
C LEU A 38 -3.15 -3.38 4.13
N GLU A 39 -3.76 -4.50 4.53
CA GLU A 39 -3.12 -5.81 4.31
C GLU A 39 -2.93 -6.13 2.82
N ALA A 40 -3.94 -5.85 1.99
CA ALA A 40 -3.85 -6.07 0.55
C ALA A 40 -2.69 -5.26 -0.06
N PHE A 41 -2.53 -4.01 0.38
CA PHE A 41 -1.42 -3.16 0.01
C PHE A 41 -0.07 -3.80 0.36
N ILE A 42 0.10 -4.25 1.61
CA ILE A 42 1.36 -4.83 2.09
C ILE A 42 1.71 -6.07 1.25
N ARG A 43 0.73 -6.92 0.94
CA ARG A 43 0.91 -8.09 0.08
C ARG A 43 1.38 -7.71 -1.34
N LEU A 44 0.88 -6.61 -1.91
CA LEU A 44 1.34 -6.12 -3.21
C LEU A 44 2.81 -5.64 -3.16
N ALA A 45 3.19 -4.94 -2.10
CA ALA A 45 4.57 -4.48 -1.91
C ALA A 45 5.54 -5.67 -1.72
N GLU A 46 5.15 -6.66 -0.90
CA GLU A 46 5.91 -7.91 -0.75
C GLU A 46 6.01 -8.69 -2.06
N ALA A 47 4.93 -8.77 -2.85
CA ALA A 47 4.96 -9.46 -4.15
C ALA A 47 5.94 -8.77 -5.12
N SER A 48 5.98 -7.44 -5.13
CA SER A 48 6.96 -6.67 -5.90
C SER A 48 8.39 -7.03 -5.51
N ALA A 49 8.69 -7.11 -4.20
CA ALA A 49 9.99 -7.53 -3.68
C ALA A 49 10.32 -9.01 -4.01
N ARG A 50 9.33 -9.91 -3.97
CA ARG A 50 9.51 -11.33 -4.30
C ARG A 50 9.91 -11.55 -5.76
N VAL A 51 9.30 -10.83 -6.70
CA VAL A 51 9.59 -10.98 -8.14
C VAL A 51 11.03 -10.58 -8.47
N ARG A 52 11.59 -9.60 -7.76
CA ARG A 52 12.99 -9.18 -7.87
C ARG A 52 13.97 -9.98 -7.00
N LEU A 53 13.50 -11.07 -6.37
CA LEU A 53 14.27 -11.92 -5.46
C LEU A 53 14.95 -11.15 -4.31
N SER A 54 14.30 -10.08 -3.83
CA SER A 54 14.82 -9.28 -2.72
C SER A 54 14.38 -9.86 -1.37
N GLU A 55 15.26 -9.76 -0.38
CA GLU A 55 14.95 -10.05 1.03
C GLU A 55 14.32 -8.84 1.75
N PHE A 56 14.29 -7.68 1.10
CA PHE A 56 13.70 -6.46 1.65
C PHE A 56 12.69 -5.84 0.69
N VAL A 57 11.56 -5.41 1.24
CA VAL A 57 10.63 -4.51 0.55
C VAL A 57 11.22 -3.12 0.60
N SER A 58 11.55 -2.54 -0.55
CA SER A 58 12.10 -1.17 -0.61
C SER A 58 10.99 -0.15 -0.81
N LYS A 59 11.37 1.13 -0.72
CA LYS A 59 10.48 2.25 -1.00
C LYS A 59 9.79 2.12 -2.37
N GLU A 60 10.52 1.69 -3.39
CA GLU A 60 10.01 1.56 -4.76
C GLU A 60 8.91 0.50 -4.88
N ASP A 61 8.97 -0.55 -4.05
CA ASP A 61 7.93 -1.59 -3.99
C ASP A 61 6.66 -1.05 -3.35
N ALA A 62 6.80 -0.28 -2.25
CA ALA A 62 5.68 0.41 -1.62
C ALA A 62 5.05 1.43 -2.59
N ASP A 63 5.85 2.26 -3.26
CA ASP A 63 5.37 3.23 -4.24
C ASP A 63 4.63 2.54 -5.41
N ARG A 64 5.09 1.36 -5.84
CA ARG A 64 4.40 0.57 -6.86
C ARG A 64 3.05 0.06 -6.37
N ALA A 65 2.97 -0.44 -5.14
CA ALA A 65 1.71 -0.88 -4.53
C ALA A 65 0.71 0.28 -4.36
N ILE A 66 1.18 1.49 -4.03
CA ILE A 66 0.36 2.71 -3.98
C ILE A 66 -0.25 2.99 -5.35
N ARG A 67 0.57 3.04 -6.39
CA ARG A 67 0.09 3.35 -7.75
C ARG A 67 -0.98 2.37 -8.23
N ILE A 68 -0.84 1.08 -7.92
CA ILE A 68 -1.84 0.07 -8.28
C ILE A 68 -3.15 0.29 -7.50
N SER A 69 -3.04 0.55 -6.20
CA SER A 69 -4.18 0.81 -5.31
C SER A 69 -4.94 2.07 -5.74
N ASP A 70 -4.23 3.17 -5.99
CA ASP A 70 -4.82 4.44 -6.46
C ASP A 70 -5.51 4.29 -7.80
N TYR A 71 -4.91 3.56 -8.74
CA TYR A 71 -5.52 3.30 -10.05
C TYR A 71 -6.85 2.56 -9.91
N PHE A 72 -6.92 1.58 -9.02
CA PHE A 72 -8.15 0.83 -8.75
C PHE A 72 -9.21 1.72 -8.09
N LEU A 73 -8.83 2.47 -7.04
CA LEU A 73 -9.76 3.33 -6.30
C LEU A 73 -10.31 4.48 -7.15
N LYS A 74 -9.52 5.03 -8.09
CA LYS A 74 -9.98 6.07 -9.03
C LYS A 74 -10.88 5.54 -10.15
N LYS A 75 -10.89 4.22 -10.39
CA LYS A 75 -11.70 3.58 -11.43
C LYS A 75 -13.06 3.10 -10.94
N ILE A 76 -13.28 3.12 -9.63
CA ILE A 76 -14.56 2.84 -8.99
C ILE A 76 -15.28 4.17 -8.77
#